data_AF-A0A0S8EH58-F1
#
_entry.id   AF-A0A0S8EH58-F1
#
_cell.length_a   1.000
_cell.length_b   1.000
_cell.length_c   1.000
_cell.angle_alpha   90.00
_cell.angle_beta   90.00
_cell.angle_gamma   90.00
#
_symmetry.space_group_name_H-M   'P 1'
#
loop_
_entity.id
_entity.type
_entity.pdbx_description
1 polymer ?
#
loop_
_entity_poly.entity_id
_entity_poly.type
_entity_poly.pdbx_seq_one_letter_code
_entity_poly.pdbx_strand_id
1 'polypeptide(L)'
;MKWKPLHVLGMLLLCRCAAPLGLLGRLGAADPVLVDKGKAKASIVLPAEPHADEKLAAQEIVQHIEKMSGVRLAVSNRQEKGLLPIRIGLALAPNAGQMIRMKGRDPASFLLQVESDDVTVAGLSPEGTLFAAYEMLEQLGCRWFMPGEIGRVVPKRDTVRLKDQQTIQTPSFPHRHLQAVPRVPWYRRMRLGGRSFPGCHGFRIRADVEKEPELF
;
A
#
# COMPACT_ATOMS: atom_id res chain seq x y z
N MET A 1 -43.95 -19.17 -71.01
CA MET A 1 -42.94 -18.09 -71.17
C MET A 1 -41.83 -18.30 -70.17
N LYS A 2 -40.60 -18.46 -70.66
CA LYS A 2 -39.40 -18.85 -69.90
C LYS A 2 -38.89 -17.68 -69.06
N TRP A 3 -38.65 -17.89 -67.77
CA TRP A 3 -37.93 -16.94 -66.91
C TRP A 3 -36.52 -17.50 -66.65
N LYS A 4 -35.50 -16.73 -67.06
CA LYS A 4 -34.09 -17.00 -66.75
C LYS A 4 -33.78 -16.44 -65.35
N PRO A 5 -33.01 -17.15 -64.51
CA PRO A 5 -32.52 -16.57 -63.26
C PRO A 5 -31.31 -15.67 -63.51
N LEU A 6 -31.29 -14.52 -62.83
CA LEU A 6 -30.16 -13.60 -62.75
C LEU A 6 -29.09 -14.16 -61.82
N HIS A 7 -27.85 -14.18 -62.29
CA HIS A 7 -26.66 -14.50 -61.50
C HIS A 7 -26.37 -13.36 -60.51
N VAL A 8 -26.45 -13.63 -59.21
CA VAL A 8 -25.88 -12.76 -58.18
C VAL A 8 -24.50 -13.31 -57.82
N LEU A 9 -23.48 -12.52 -58.17
CA LEU A 9 -22.08 -12.76 -57.88
C LEU A 9 -21.84 -12.54 -56.37
N GLY A 10 -21.77 -13.62 -55.60
CA GLY A 10 -21.46 -13.58 -54.16
C GLY A 10 -19.98 -13.26 -53.94
N MET A 11 -19.72 -12.06 -53.44
CA MET A 11 -18.40 -11.57 -53.02
C MET A 11 -17.94 -12.36 -51.77
N LEU A 12 -16.93 -13.23 -51.92
CA LEU A 12 -16.29 -13.92 -50.80
C LEU A 12 -15.60 -12.90 -49.89
N LEU A 13 -16.19 -12.63 -48.72
CA LEU A 13 -15.50 -12.00 -47.60
C LEU A 13 -14.56 -13.03 -46.97
N LEU A 14 -13.26 -12.90 -47.23
CA LEU A 14 -12.21 -13.62 -46.51
C LEU A 14 -12.20 -13.14 -45.05
N CYS A 15 -12.81 -13.93 -44.16
CA CYS A 15 -12.68 -13.79 -42.72
C CYS A 15 -11.22 -14.08 -42.34
N ARG A 16 -10.41 -13.03 -42.19
CA ARG A 16 -9.08 -13.14 -41.58
C ARG A 16 -9.32 -13.45 -40.10
N CYS A 17 -9.18 -14.72 -39.73
CA CYS A 17 -9.05 -15.13 -38.33
C CYS A 17 -7.89 -14.36 -37.70
N ALA A 18 -8.21 -13.29 -36.99
CA ALA A 18 -7.28 -12.65 -36.08
C ALA A 18 -7.00 -13.66 -34.97
N ALA A 19 -5.82 -14.29 -35.02
CA ALA A 19 -5.33 -15.07 -33.91
C ALA A 19 -5.35 -14.18 -32.66
N PRO A 20 -5.99 -14.60 -31.54
CA PRO A 20 -5.91 -13.83 -30.32
C PRO A 20 -4.44 -13.80 -29.93
N LEU A 21 -3.87 -12.59 -29.90
CA LEU A 21 -2.58 -12.32 -29.32
C LEU A 21 -2.69 -12.78 -27.87
N GLY A 22 -2.21 -14.00 -27.60
CA GLY A 22 -2.35 -14.65 -26.33
C GLY A 22 -1.82 -13.72 -25.25
N LEU A 23 -2.70 -13.38 -24.31
CA LEU A 23 -2.31 -12.81 -23.04
C LEU A 23 -1.38 -13.85 -22.40
N LEU A 24 -0.06 -13.66 -22.55
CA LEU A 24 0.91 -14.37 -21.74
C LEU A 24 0.64 -13.92 -20.30
N GLY A 25 -0.25 -14.65 -19.61
CA GLY A 25 -0.28 -14.64 -18.16
C GLY A 25 1.13 -14.99 -17.70
N ARG A 26 1.73 -14.13 -16.87
CA ARG A 26 2.93 -14.51 -16.13
C ARG A 26 2.63 -15.85 -15.46
N LEU A 27 3.39 -16.90 -15.79
CA LEU A 27 3.43 -18.13 -15.00
C LEU A 27 3.67 -17.68 -13.57
N GLY A 28 2.67 -17.90 -12.70
CA GLY A 28 2.67 -17.36 -11.35
C GLY A 28 3.93 -17.81 -10.61
N ALA A 29 4.80 -16.85 -10.30
CA ALA A 29 5.87 -17.10 -9.36
C ALA A 29 5.24 -17.48 -8.02
N ALA A 30 5.88 -18.40 -7.28
CA ALA A 30 5.33 -18.85 -6.01
C ALA A 30 5.23 -17.68 -5.02
N ASP A 31 4.09 -17.57 -4.34
CA ASP A 31 3.82 -16.55 -3.33
C ASP A 31 4.98 -16.47 -2.30
N PRO A 32 5.66 -15.32 -2.18
CA PRO A 32 6.80 -15.17 -1.29
C PRO A 32 6.42 -15.42 0.17
N VAL A 33 7.33 -16.09 0.88
CA VAL A 33 7.15 -16.52 2.26
C VAL A 33 7.97 -15.64 3.18
N LEU A 34 7.31 -14.98 4.14
CA LEU A 34 7.98 -14.13 5.13
C LEU A 34 8.40 -14.94 6.36
N VAL A 35 7.53 -15.85 6.78
CA VAL A 35 7.72 -16.76 7.91
C VAL A 35 7.17 -18.12 7.51
N ASP A 36 7.91 -19.19 7.83
CA ASP A 36 7.46 -20.56 7.62
C ASP A 36 7.71 -21.40 8.87
N LYS A 37 6.65 -21.89 9.50
CA LYS A 37 6.69 -22.80 10.65
C LYS A 37 7.68 -22.34 11.73
N GLY A 38 7.56 -21.10 12.18
CA GLY A 38 8.41 -20.53 13.23
C GLY A 38 9.81 -20.10 12.77
N LYS A 39 10.12 -20.11 11.48
CA LYS A 39 11.41 -19.63 10.94
C LYS A 39 11.21 -18.41 10.06
N ALA A 40 12.03 -17.38 10.27
CA ALA A 40 12.09 -16.23 9.39
C ALA A 40 12.61 -16.66 8.00
N LYS A 41 11.92 -16.21 6.96
CA LYS A 41 12.30 -16.39 5.55
C LYS A 41 12.53 -15.05 4.84
N ALA A 42 12.20 -13.94 5.52
CA ALA A 42 12.45 -12.59 5.08
C ALA A 42 13.21 -11.77 6.13
N SER A 43 13.82 -10.67 5.66
CA SER A 43 14.48 -9.67 6.49
C SER A 43 14.11 -8.27 5.98
N ILE A 44 13.97 -7.30 6.88
CA ILE A 44 13.71 -5.92 6.50
C ILE A 44 15.02 -5.20 6.19
N VAL A 45 15.04 -4.49 5.08
CA VAL A 45 16.15 -3.64 4.64
C VAL A 45 15.69 -2.18 4.64
N LEU A 46 16.39 -1.36 5.43
CA LEU A 46 16.23 0.09 5.47
C LEU A 46 17.41 0.80 4.77
N PRO A 47 17.23 2.03 4.26
CA PRO A 47 18.36 2.83 3.81
C PRO A 47 19.32 3.13 4.97
N ALA A 48 20.55 3.54 4.65
CA ALA A 48 21.57 3.83 5.67
C ALA A 48 21.14 4.93 6.66
N GLU A 49 20.38 5.92 6.18
CA GLU A 49 19.83 7.03 6.96
C GLU A 49 18.30 7.07 6.79
N PRO A 50 17.55 6.19 7.47
CA PRO A 50 16.11 6.10 7.28
C PRO A 50 15.38 7.22 8.00
N HIS A 51 14.34 7.75 7.37
CA HIS A 51 13.44 8.72 7.98
C HIS A 51 12.65 8.08 9.13
N ALA A 52 12.14 8.90 10.07
CA ALA A 52 11.38 8.41 11.23
C ALA A 52 10.18 7.53 10.83
N ASP A 53 9.45 7.92 9.78
CA ASP A 53 8.32 7.14 9.25
C ASP A 53 8.74 5.82 8.56
N GLU A 54 9.94 5.75 7.98
CA GLU A 54 10.47 4.51 7.41
C GLU A 54 10.90 3.54 8.53
N LYS A 55 11.50 4.07 9.61
CA LYS A 55 11.78 3.30 10.83
C LYS A 55 10.48 2.79 11.45
N LEU A 56 9.45 3.64 11.53
CA LEU A 56 8.13 3.24 12.03
C LEU A 56 7.49 2.18 11.14
N ALA A 57 7.61 2.28 9.82
CA ALA A 57 7.12 1.27 8.89
C ALA A 57 7.77 -0.10 9.15
N ALA A 58 9.09 -0.14 9.32
CA ALA A 58 9.80 -1.35 9.71
C ALA A 58 9.31 -1.90 11.05
N GLN A 59 9.15 -1.05 12.06
CA GLN A 59 8.67 -1.43 13.38
C GLN A 59 7.24 -2.00 13.35
N GLU A 60 6.32 -1.36 12.62
CA GLU A 60 4.95 -1.84 12.46
C GLU A 60 4.95 -3.20 11.77
N ILE A 61 5.74 -3.40 10.70
CA ILE A 61 5.85 -4.70 10.02
C ILE A 61 6.39 -5.77 10.97
N VAL A 62 7.51 -5.52 11.66
CA VAL A 62 8.10 -6.48 12.62
C VAL A 62 7.11 -6.83 13.71
N GLN A 63 6.51 -5.83 14.35
CA GLN A 63 5.61 -6.04 15.48
C GLN A 63 4.39 -6.86 15.06
N HIS A 64 3.80 -6.56 13.90
CA HIS A 64 2.60 -7.26 13.46
C HIS A 64 2.93 -8.67 12.98
N ILE A 65 4.05 -8.90 12.27
CA ILE A 65 4.48 -10.26 11.88
C ILE A 65 4.82 -11.10 13.12
N GLU A 66 5.50 -10.53 14.12
CA GLU A 66 5.78 -11.18 15.40
C GLU A 66 4.48 -11.51 16.14
N LYS A 67 3.51 -10.59 16.19
CA LYS A 67 2.19 -10.86 16.75
C LYS A 67 1.42 -11.94 15.98
N MET A 68 1.55 -12.01 14.66
CA MET A 68 0.89 -13.03 13.83
C MET A 68 1.48 -14.42 14.05
N SER A 69 2.81 -14.52 14.09
CA SER A 69 3.54 -15.78 13.88
C SER A 69 4.45 -16.21 15.03
N GLY A 70 4.67 -15.34 16.01
CA GLY A 70 5.68 -15.52 17.05
C GLY A 70 7.13 -15.31 16.57
N VAL A 71 7.35 -15.00 15.29
CA VAL A 71 8.69 -14.81 14.71
C VAL A 71 8.98 -13.33 14.49
N ARG A 72 10.10 -12.88 15.04
CA ARG A 72 10.60 -11.52 14.83
C ARG A 72 11.54 -11.48 13.61
N LEU A 73 11.23 -10.64 12.63
CA LEU A 73 12.11 -10.43 11.48
C LEU A 73 13.31 -9.54 11.85
N ALA A 74 14.47 -9.85 11.27
CA ALA A 74 15.64 -9.00 11.39
C ALA A 74 15.46 -7.69 10.60
N VAL A 75 16.08 -6.62 11.08
CA VAL A 75 16.09 -5.30 10.42
C VAL A 75 17.55 -4.86 10.30
N SER A 76 17.99 -4.55 9.09
CA SER A 76 19.33 -3.99 8.88
C SER A 76 19.37 -3.06 7.67
N ASN A 77 20.52 -2.43 7.41
CA ASN A 77 20.74 -1.62 6.22
C ASN A 77 21.43 -2.39 5.08
N ARG A 78 21.50 -3.73 5.20
CA ARG A 78 22.09 -4.62 4.20
C ARG A 78 21.16 -5.80 3.96
N GLN A 79 21.19 -6.33 2.74
CA GLN A 79 20.44 -7.54 2.47
C GLN A 79 21.12 -8.74 3.15
N GLU A 80 20.34 -9.53 3.86
CA GLU A 80 20.78 -10.81 4.41
C GLU A 80 20.72 -11.89 3.33
N LYS A 81 21.83 -12.63 3.16
CA LYS A 81 21.91 -13.68 2.13
C LYS A 81 20.93 -14.81 2.44
N GLY A 82 20.19 -15.25 1.44
CA GLY A 82 19.24 -16.37 1.57
C GLY A 82 17.92 -16.03 2.24
N LEU A 83 17.69 -14.76 2.61
CA LEU A 83 16.40 -14.25 3.06
C LEU A 83 15.80 -13.32 2.00
N LEU A 84 14.48 -13.36 1.88
CA LEU A 84 13.71 -12.43 1.05
C LEU A 84 13.84 -11.00 1.62
N PRO A 85 14.38 -10.03 0.86
CA PRO A 85 14.43 -8.65 1.31
C PRO A 85 13.06 -7.98 1.26
N ILE A 86 12.65 -7.36 2.37
CA ILE A 86 11.56 -6.38 2.41
C ILE A 86 12.20 -4.99 2.44
N ARG A 87 12.25 -4.32 1.29
CA ARG A 87 12.86 -3.01 1.12
C ARG A 87 11.88 -1.91 1.47
N ILE A 88 12.26 -1.07 2.41
CA ILE A 88 11.42 0.04 2.88
C ILE A 88 12.05 1.36 2.46
N GLY A 89 11.30 2.16 1.70
CA GLY A 89 11.69 3.51 1.28
C GLY A 89 12.15 3.60 -0.17
N LEU A 90 11.92 4.77 -0.78
CA LEU A 90 12.25 5.03 -2.19
C LEU A 90 13.75 4.93 -2.50
N ALA A 91 14.62 5.22 -1.53
CA ALA A 91 16.06 5.15 -1.71
C ALA A 91 16.54 3.73 -2.07
N LEU A 92 15.76 2.71 -1.73
CA LEU A 92 16.03 1.30 -2.04
C LEU A 92 15.23 0.79 -3.25
N ALA A 93 14.40 1.62 -3.87
CA ALA A 93 13.44 1.24 -4.89
C ALA A 93 13.47 2.22 -6.09
N PRO A 94 14.50 2.14 -6.96
CA PRO A 94 14.78 3.17 -7.97
C PRO A 94 13.63 3.42 -8.95
N ASN A 95 12.84 2.39 -9.28
CA ASN A 95 11.73 2.50 -10.24
C ASN A 95 10.39 2.89 -9.59
N ALA A 96 10.25 2.69 -8.27
CA ALA A 96 8.99 2.86 -7.57
C ALA A 96 8.47 4.30 -7.66
N GLY A 97 9.37 5.28 -7.55
CA GLY A 97 9.00 6.69 -7.63
C GLY A 97 8.40 7.09 -8.98
N GLN A 98 8.91 6.53 -10.09
CA GLN A 98 8.34 6.80 -11.42
C GLN A 98 6.98 6.13 -11.57
N MET A 99 6.86 4.88 -11.12
CA MET A 99 5.61 4.11 -11.20
C MET A 99 4.46 4.78 -10.45
N ILE A 100 4.73 5.26 -9.23
CA ILE A 100 3.72 5.97 -8.44
C ILE A 100 3.31 7.27 -9.16
N ARG A 101 4.27 8.03 -9.70
CA ARG A 101 4.01 9.29 -10.43
C ARG A 101 3.20 9.13 -11.72
N MET A 102 3.15 7.93 -12.30
CA MET A 102 2.23 7.63 -13.42
C MET A 102 0.76 7.56 -12.98
N LYS A 103 0.49 7.32 -11.69
CA LYS A 103 -0.87 7.23 -11.12
C LYS A 103 -1.27 8.47 -10.34
N GLY A 104 -0.33 9.12 -9.65
CA GLY A 104 -0.60 10.32 -8.87
C GLY A 104 0.67 10.93 -8.30
N ARG A 105 0.59 12.21 -7.92
CA ARG A 105 1.74 12.98 -7.40
C ARG A 105 1.57 13.42 -5.95
N ASP A 106 0.50 13.00 -5.29
CA ASP A 106 0.29 13.29 -3.87
C ASP A 106 1.43 12.69 -3.02
N PRO A 107 2.00 13.41 -2.03
CA PRO A 107 3.06 12.89 -1.18
C PRO A 107 2.68 11.60 -0.44
N ALA A 108 1.40 11.37 -0.15
CA ALA A 108 0.91 10.16 0.50
C ALA A 108 0.72 8.98 -0.47
N SER A 109 0.99 9.15 -1.77
CA SER A 109 0.93 8.07 -2.75
C SER A 109 2.06 7.07 -2.55
N PHE A 110 1.74 5.79 -2.78
CA PHE A 110 2.64 4.69 -2.46
C PHE A 110 2.53 3.49 -3.39
N LEU A 111 3.53 2.62 -3.33
CA LEU A 111 3.67 1.33 -4.00
C LEU A 111 3.91 0.25 -2.95
N LEU A 112 3.14 -0.82 -3.06
CA LEU A 112 3.49 -2.14 -2.54
C LEU A 112 3.68 -3.07 -3.74
N GLN A 113 4.90 -3.52 -3.96
CA GLN A 113 5.24 -4.51 -4.99
C GLN A 113 5.78 -5.76 -4.31
N VAL A 114 5.22 -6.90 -4.66
CA VAL A 114 5.57 -8.20 -4.10
C VAL A 114 5.91 -9.12 -5.26
N GLU A 115 7.16 -9.56 -5.28
CA GLU A 115 7.70 -10.51 -6.25
C GLU A 115 8.30 -11.70 -5.48
N SER A 116 8.63 -12.79 -6.18
CA SER A 116 9.13 -14.01 -5.53
C SER A 116 10.43 -13.83 -4.72
N ASP A 117 11.25 -12.85 -5.09
CA ASP A 117 12.60 -12.60 -4.57
C ASP A 117 12.81 -11.18 -4.02
N ASP A 118 11.80 -10.31 -4.07
CA ASP A 118 11.83 -8.96 -3.50
C ASP A 118 10.44 -8.49 -3.06
N VAL A 119 10.38 -7.77 -1.93
CA VAL A 119 9.19 -7.02 -1.52
C VAL A 119 9.57 -5.57 -1.36
N THR A 120 8.95 -4.70 -2.15
CA THR A 120 9.18 -3.25 -2.13
C THR A 120 8.00 -2.52 -1.50
N VAL A 121 8.29 -1.75 -0.45
CA VAL A 121 7.37 -0.90 0.30
C VAL A 121 7.89 0.54 0.21
N ALA A 122 7.30 1.36 -0.66
CA ALA A 122 7.83 2.70 -0.93
C ALA A 122 6.72 3.72 -1.23
N GLY A 123 6.91 4.98 -0.85
CA GLY A 123 6.01 6.07 -1.19
C GLY A 123 6.72 7.36 -1.57
N LEU A 124 5.99 8.30 -2.20
CA LEU A 124 6.55 9.59 -2.66
C LEU A 124 7.04 10.50 -1.53
N SER A 125 6.70 10.16 -0.29
CA SER A 125 7.22 10.73 0.94
C SER A 125 7.40 9.63 1.99
N PRO A 126 8.11 9.91 3.10
CA PRO A 126 8.20 8.97 4.21
C PRO A 126 6.84 8.54 4.78
N GLU A 127 5.85 9.44 4.84
CA GLU A 127 4.47 9.11 5.23
C GLU A 127 3.82 8.13 4.23
N GLY A 128 4.01 8.35 2.93
CA GLY A 128 3.56 7.42 1.89
C GLY A 128 4.19 6.03 2.04
N THR A 129 5.48 5.95 2.37
CA THR A 129 6.15 4.67 2.65
C THR A 129 5.50 3.95 3.85
N LEU A 130 5.17 4.68 4.91
CA LEU A 130 4.44 4.13 6.05
C LEU A 130 3.04 3.60 5.64
N PHE A 131 2.34 4.28 4.73
CA PHE A 131 1.05 3.81 4.22
C PHE A 131 1.16 2.55 3.35
N ALA A 132 2.25 2.36 2.61
CA ALA A 132 2.54 1.09 1.93
C ALA A 132 2.75 -0.06 2.92
N ALA A 133 3.39 0.19 4.06
CA ALA A 133 3.53 -0.82 5.10
C ALA A 133 2.17 -1.23 5.69
N TYR A 134 1.27 -0.26 5.91
CA TYR A 134 -0.10 -0.57 6.32
C TYR A 134 -0.89 -1.33 5.26
N GLU A 135 -0.70 -1.04 3.97
CA GLU A 135 -1.27 -1.86 2.87
C GLU A 135 -0.81 -3.30 2.95
N MET A 136 0.48 -3.55 3.11
CA MET A 136 1.02 -4.90 3.26
C MET A 136 0.38 -5.62 4.46
N LEU A 137 0.26 -4.95 5.60
CA LEU A 137 -0.34 -5.52 6.80
C LEU A 137 -1.84 -5.79 6.64
N GLU A 138 -2.58 -4.90 5.97
CA GLU A 138 -4.00 -5.12 5.65
C GLU A 138 -4.20 -6.31 4.71
N GLN A 139 -3.34 -6.48 3.71
CA GLN A 139 -3.36 -7.66 2.83
C GLN A 139 -3.03 -8.95 3.58
N LEU A 140 -2.19 -8.89 4.60
CA LEU A 140 -1.95 -10.00 5.53
C LEU A 140 -3.13 -10.26 6.49
N GLY A 141 -4.11 -9.36 6.55
CA GLY A 141 -5.34 -9.51 7.33
C GLY A 141 -5.40 -8.68 8.62
N CYS A 142 -4.44 -7.80 8.88
CA CYS A 142 -4.54 -6.84 9.98
C CYS A 142 -5.73 -5.90 9.78
N ARG A 143 -6.44 -5.56 10.86
CA ARG A 143 -7.50 -4.53 10.85
C ARG A 143 -7.37 -3.62 12.07
N TRP A 144 -7.79 -2.36 11.90
CA TRP A 144 -7.81 -1.33 12.94
C TRP A 144 -9.16 -0.61 12.96
N PHE A 145 -10.15 -1.18 13.63
CA PHE A 145 -11.52 -0.64 13.68
C PHE A 145 -11.67 0.58 14.60
N MET A 146 -10.88 0.65 15.67
CA MET A 146 -10.86 1.78 16.60
C MET A 146 -9.49 1.92 17.27
N PRO A 147 -9.18 3.05 17.93
CA PRO A 147 -7.97 3.20 18.72
C PRO A 147 -7.82 2.14 19.83
N GLY A 148 -6.58 1.79 20.17
CA GLY A 148 -6.27 0.84 21.24
C GLY A 148 -6.03 -0.60 20.76
N GLU A 149 -5.97 -1.54 21.70
CA GLU A 149 -5.83 -2.99 21.40
C GLU A 149 -7.18 -3.61 21.06
N ILE A 150 -8.26 -3.17 21.70
CA ILE A 150 -9.63 -3.71 21.46
C ILE A 150 -10.08 -3.53 20.00
N GLY A 151 -9.65 -2.47 19.34
CA GLY A 151 -9.93 -2.21 17.93
C GLY A 151 -8.98 -2.86 16.95
N ARG A 152 -7.98 -3.62 17.43
CA ARG A 152 -6.93 -4.19 16.59
C ARG A 152 -7.13 -5.69 16.42
N VAL A 153 -7.17 -6.12 15.16
CA VAL A 153 -7.20 -7.53 14.80
C VAL A 153 -5.90 -7.88 14.10
N VAL A 154 -5.18 -8.86 14.64
CA VAL A 154 -3.97 -9.45 14.04
C VAL A 154 -4.19 -10.96 13.93
N PRO A 155 -4.28 -11.53 12.71
CA PRO A 155 -4.54 -12.96 12.54
C PRO A 155 -3.37 -13.80 13.06
N LYS A 156 -3.66 -14.96 13.67
CA LYS A 156 -2.63 -15.92 14.11
C LYS A 156 -2.33 -16.93 13.00
N ARG A 157 -1.06 -17.07 12.61
CA ARG A 157 -0.59 -17.99 11.57
C ARG A 157 0.87 -18.37 11.75
N ASP A 158 1.18 -19.66 11.64
CA ASP A 158 2.57 -20.16 11.73
C ASP A 158 3.38 -19.93 10.44
N THR A 159 2.68 -19.71 9.34
CA THR A 159 3.25 -19.38 8.03
C THR A 159 2.61 -18.11 7.50
N VAL A 160 3.45 -17.11 7.17
CA VAL A 160 3.05 -15.81 6.65
C VAL A 160 3.53 -15.70 5.21
N ARG A 161 2.58 -15.55 4.28
CA ARG A 161 2.85 -15.41 2.83
C ARG A 161 2.21 -14.14 2.30
N LEU A 162 2.85 -13.52 1.33
CA LEU A 162 2.25 -12.47 0.52
C LEU A 162 1.97 -13.03 -0.87
N LYS A 163 0.92 -12.52 -1.52
CA LYS A 163 0.64 -12.85 -2.92
C LYS A 163 1.54 -12.03 -3.83
N ASP A 164 2.05 -12.63 -4.91
CA ASP A 164 2.69 -11.87 -5.99
C ASP A 164 1.69 -10.83 -6.53
N GLN A 165 2.04 -9.55 -6.42
CA GLN A 165 1.15 -8.46 -6.77
C GLN A 165 1.88 -7.11 -6.89
N GLN A 166 1.18 -6.15 -7.50
CA GLN A 166 1.58 -4.77 -7.51
C GLN A 166 0.38 -3.87 -7.22
N THR A 167 0.44 -3.14 -6.11
CA THR A 167 -0.57 -2.16 -5.70
C THR A 167 0.04 -0.78 -5.66
N ILE A 168 -0.53 0.15 -6.43
CA ILE A 168 -0.21 1.57 -6.38
C ILE A 168 -1.47 2.30 -5.94
N GLN A 169 -1.40 3.06 -4.85
CA GLN A 169 -2.51 3.88 -4.38
C GLN A 169 -2.11 5.36 -4.34
N THR A 170 -3.05 6.19 -4.76
CA THR A 170 -3.01 7.65 -4.62
C THR A 170 -4.31 8.07 -3.93
N PRO A 171 -4.27 8.93 -2.91
CA PRO A 171 -5.49 9.41 -2.29
C PRO A 171 -6.28 10.30 -3.27
N SER A 172 -7.61 10.16 -3.28
CA SER A 172 -8.49 11.07 -4.04
C SER A 172 -8.61 12.44 -3.40
N PHE A 173 -8.45 12.51 -2.07
CA PHE A 173 -8.48 13.76 -1.31
C PHE A 173 -7.13 13.98 -0.61
N PRO A 174 -6.46 15.12 -0.82
CA PRO A 174 -5.15 15.40 -0.21
C PRO A 174 -5.24 15.62 1.30
N HIS A 175 -6.44 15.94 1.82
CA HIS A 175 -6.69 16.19 3.23
C HIS A 175 -7.72 15.18 3.74
N ARG A 176 -7.29 14.33 4.67
CA ARG A 176 -8.12 13.26 5.22
C ARG A 176 -8.02 13.35 6.73
N HIS A 177 -8.96 14.06 7.36
CA HIS A 177 -8.95 14.28 8.80
C HIS A 177 -10.33 14.05 9.42
N LEU A 178 -10.32 13.50 10.63
CA LEU A 178 -11.52 13.34 11.45
C LEU A 178 -11.54 14.46 12.50
N GLN A 179 -12.70 15.10 12.67
CA GLN A 179 -12.87 16.12 13.69
C GLN A 179 -12.85 15.49 15.08
N ALA A 180 -12.20 16.17 16.04
CA ALA A 180 -12.12 15.77 17.44
C ALA A 180 -11.50 14.39 17.73
N VAL A 181 -10.78 13.79 16.78
CA VAL A 181 -9.98 12.58 17.00
C VAL A 181 -8.51 12.96 17.11
N PRO A 182 -7.82 12.63 18.22
CA PRO A 182 -6.40 12.95 18.36
C PRO A 182 -5.56 12.18 17.33
N ARG A 183 -4.38 12.70 16.98
CA ARG A 183 -3.42 12.09 16.06
C ARG A 183 -2.66 10.92 16.71
N VAL A 184 -3.40 9.95 17.24
CA VAL A 184 -2.88 8.70 17.81
C VAL A 184 -2.44 7.74 16.69
N PRO A 185 -1.66 6.67 16.97
CA PRO A 185 -1.19 5.74 15.92
C PRO A 185 -2.30 5.17 15.02
N TRP A 186 -3.52 4.98 15.56
CA TRP A 186 -4.69 4.58 14.78
C TRP A 186 -4.97 5.51 13.60
N TYR A 187 -4.77 6.82 13.77
CA TYR A 187 -4.96 7.82 12.72
C TYR A 187 -4.12 7.53 11.47
N ARG A 188 -2.84 7.18 11.69
CA ARG A 188 -1.89 6.88 10.63
C ARG A 188 -2.20 5.53 9.96
N ARG A 189 -2.62 4.53 10.74
CA ARG A 189 -3.06 3.21 10.22
C ARG A 189 -4.28 3.32 9.30
N MET A 190 -5.17 4.28 9.56
CA MET A 190 -6.28 4.62 8.67
C MET A 190 -5.88 5.45 7.44
N ARG A 191 -4.57 5.66 7.20
CA ARG A 191 -4.00 6.50 6.12
C ARG A 191 -4.54 7.94 6.08
N LEU A 192 -4.98 8.44 7.23
CA LEU A 192 -5.37 9.83 7.41
C LEU A 192 -4.13 10.72 7.44
N GLY A 193 -4.23 11.94 6.91
CA GLY A 193 -3.07 12.79 6.70
C GLY A 193 -3.31 14.00 5.80
N GLY A 194 -2.21 14.62 5.39
CA GLY A 194 -2.18 15.87 4.64
C GLY A 194 -2.39 17.11 5.50
N ARG A 195 -2.50 18.28 4.86
CA ARG A 195 -2.68 19.56 5.57
C ARG A 195 -3.94 19.51 6.44
N SER A 196 -3.78 19.85 7.72
CA SER A 196 -4.90 19.98 8.66
C SER A 196 -5.58 21.32 8.46
N PHE A 197 -6.91 21.33 8.42
CA PHE A 197 -7.70 22.54 8.59
C PHE A 197 -8.36 22.47 9.96
N PRO A 198 -8.19 23.48 10.83
CA PRO A 198 -8.93 23.51 12.09
C PRO A 198 -10.42 23.55 11.75
N GLY A 199 -11.19 22.63 12.33
CA GLY A 199 -12.64 22.71 12.27
C GLY A 199 -13.06 23.97 13.02
N CYS A 200 -13.66 24.92 12.32
CA CYS A 200 -14.32 26.06 12.94
C CYS A 200 -15.82 25.79 12.90
N HIS A 201 -16.48 25.74 14.05
CA HIS A 201 -17.88 26.10 14.08
C HIS A 201 -17.94 27.57 13.64
N GLY A 202 -18.84 27.95 12.73
CA GLY A 202 -18.83 29.24 12.00
C GLY A 202 -18.83 30.53 12.86
N PHE A 203 -18.77 30.40 14.18
CA PHE A 203 -18.44 31.49 15.09
C PHE A 203 -16.92 31.63 15.22
N ARG A 204 -16.36 32.57 14.47
CA ARG A 204 -15.18 33.27 14.95
C ARG A 204 -15.64 34.10 16.15
N ILE A 205 -15.45 33.60 17.37
CA ILE A 205 -15.48 34.47 18.54
C ILE A 205 -14.28 35.41 18.35
N ARG A 206 -14.56 36.61 17.83
CA ARG A 206 -13.61 37.74 17.73
C ARG A 206 -13.60 38.53 19.04
N ALA A 207 -14.08 37.94 20.12
CA ALA A 207 -14.02 38.56 21.43
C ALA A 207 -12.57 38.48 21.95
N ASP A 208 -12.10 39.58 22.51
CA ASP A 208 -10.84 39.61 23.25
C ASP A 208 -11.11 39.08 24.66
N VAL A 209 -10.49 37.96 25.05
CA VAL A 209 -10.78 37.30 26.34
C VAL A 209 -10.49 38.21 27.54
N GLU A 210 -9.62 39.21 27.36
CA GLU A 210 -9.29 40.17 28.40
C GLU A 210 -10.27 41.36 28.46
N LYS A 211 -11.06 41.61 27.40
CA LYS A 211 -11.95 42.77 27.29
C LYS A 211 -13.43 42.44 27.24
N GLU A 212 -13.79 41.25 26.76
CA GLU A 212 -15.16 40.80 26.52
C GLU A 212 -15.37 39.38 27.08
N PRO A 213 -15.13 39.15 28.40
CA PRO A 213 -15.19 37.82 29.01
C PRO A 213 -16.58 37.17 28.96
N GLU A 214 -17.64 37.95 28.79
CA GLU A 214 -19.03 37.48 28.67
C GLU A 214 -19.35 36.78 27.33
N LEU A 215 -18.44 36.83 26.36
CA LEU A 215 -18.60 36.23 25.03
C LEU A 215 -17.92 34.84 24.89
N PHE A 216 -17.42 34.28 26.00
CA PHE A 216 -16.75 32.97 26.10
C PHE A 216 -17.49 32.00 27.03
#